data_AF-M1EH69-F1
#
_entry.id   AF-M1EH69-F1
#
_cell.length_a   1.000
_cell.length_b   1.000
_cell.length_c   1.000
_cell.angle_alpha   90.00
_cell.angle_beta   90.00
_cell.angle_gamma   90.00
#
_symmetry.space_group_name_H-M   'P 1'
#
loop_
_entity.id
_entity.type
_entity.pdbx_description
1 polymer ?
#
loop_
_entity_poly.entity_id
_entity_poly.type
_entity_poly.pdbx_seq_one_letter_code
_entity_poly.pdbx_strand_id
1 'polypeptide(L)'
;VLQRAFSLHKAHSIMDMENTLQLVRNIIPPLTSQKHKGQDGRIGVVGGCQEYTGAPYFAAISALKVGADLSHVFCTREAAPVIKSYSPELIVHPVLDSPSAVR
;
A
#
# COMPACT_ATOMS: atom_id res chain seq x y z
N VAL A 1 14.18 -35.90 8.33
CA VAL A 1 14.27 -34.51 8.86
C VAL A 1 13.87 -33.46 7.81
N LEU A 2 14.03 -33.70 6.49
CA LEU A 2 13.69 -32.73 5.42
C LEU A 2 12.20 -32.65 4.98
N GLN A 3 11.33 -33.57 5.39
CA GLN A 3 9.90 -33.54 4.99
C GLN A 3 9.01 -32.62 5.83
N ARG A 4 9.50 -32.03 6.93
CA ARG A 4 8.70 -31.18 7.83
C ARG A 4 8.75 -29.67 7.52
N ALA A 5 9.64 -29.22 6.65
CA ALA A 5 9.87 -27.79 6.40
C ALA A 5 8.95 -27.19 5.31
N PHE A 6 8.40 -28.02 4.44
CA PHE A 6 7.47 -27.58 3.40
C PHE A 6 6.15 -28.32 3.57
N SER A 7 5.31 -27.84 4.48
CA SER A 7 3.87 -28.07 4.35
C SER A 7 3.44 -27.38 3.07
N LEU A 8 3.56 -28.09 1.94
CA LEU A 8 2.94 -27.75 0.67
C LEU A 8 1.49 -27.42 1.00
N HIS A 9 1.14 -26.14 0.91
CA HIS A 9 -0.24 -25.71 1.00
C HIS A 9 -1.04 -26.57 0.02
N LYS A 10 -2.09 -27.20 0.53
CA LYS A 10 -3.07 -27.93 -0.26
C LYS A 10 -3.46 -27.03 -1.43
N ALA A 11 -3.31 -27.50 -2.67
CA ALA A 11 -3.78 -26.77 -3.84
C ALA A 11 -5.26 -26.42 -3.59
N HIS A 12 -5.55 -25.12 -3.43
CA HIS A 12 -6.92 -24.66 -3.20
C HIS A 12 -7.76 -25.10 -4.39
N SER A 13 -8.96 -25.62 -4.12
CA SER A 13 -9.84 -26.04 -5.22
C SER A 13 -10.25 -24.80 -6.02
N ILE A 14 -10.55 -24.98 -7.31
CA ILE A 14 -11.05 -23.88 -8.17
C ILE A 14 -12.27 -23.20 -7.55
N MET A 15 -13.13 -23.98 -6.87
CA MET A 15 -14.30 -23.46 -6.15
C MET A 15 -13.93 -22.55 -4.98
N ASP A 16 -12.86 -22.85 -4.23
CA ASP A 16 -12.40 -21.99 -3.14
C ASP A 16 -11.84 -20.64 -3.66
N MET A 17 -11.17 -20.69 -4.81
CA MET A 17 -10.67 -19.49 -5.50
C MET A 17 -11.83 -18.60 -5.96
N GLU A 18 -12.87 -19.19 -6.54
CA GLU A 18 -14.04 -18.45 -7.01
C GLU A 18 -14.83 -17.80 -5.87
N ASN A 19 -15.00 -18.53 -4.76
CA ASN A 19 -15.58 -17.98 -3.53
C ASN A 19 -14.76 -16.79 -2.99
N THR A 20 -13.44 -16.90 -3.00
CA THR A 20 -12.54 -15.82 -2.56
C THR A 20 -12.67 -14.58 -3.47
N LEU A 21 -12.74 -14.78 -4.79
CA LEU A 21 -12.94 -13.68 -5.74
C LEU A 21 -14.30 -13.00 -5.54
N GLN A 22 -15.35 -13.77 -5.26
CA GLN A 22 -16.68 -13.23 -4.91
C GLN A 22 -16.61 -12.33 -3.66
N LEU A 23 -15.89 -12.78 -2.62
CA LEU A 23 -15.71 -11.99 -1.39
C LEU A 23 -14.97 -10.68 -1.69
N VAL A 24 -13.89 -10.72 -2.48
CA VAL A 24 -13.13 -9.52 -2.84
C VAL A 24 -14.01 -8.52 -3.61
N ARG A 25 -14.80 -8.99 -4.58
CA ARG A 25 -15.73 -8.12 -5.34
C ARG A 25 -16.73 -7.39 -4.45
N ASN A 26 -17.17 -8.03 -3.37
CA ASN A 26 -18.13 -7.44 -2.43
C ASN A 26 -17.50 -6.39 -1.50
N ILE A 27 -16.17 -6.39 -1.33
CA ILE A 27 -15.44 -5.44 -0.49
C ILE A 27 -15.09 -4.16 -1.28
N ILE A 28 -14.85 -4.28 -2.59
CA ILE A 28 -14.44 -3.16 -3.44
C ILE A 28 -15.60 -2.16 -3.55
N PRO A 29 -15.41 -0.88 -3.18
CA PRO A 29 -16.46 0.11 -3.27
C PRO A 29 -16.84 0.39 -4.73
N PRO A 30 -18.14 0.57 -5.04
CA PRO A 30 -18.56 0.91 -6.39
C PRO A 30 -18.17 2.35 -6.74
N LEU A 31 -17.73 2.56 -7.98
CA LEU A 31 -17.44 3.87 -8.53
C LEU A 31 -18.75 4.58 -8.89
N THR A 32 -19.02 5.72 -8.26
CA THR A 32 -20.26 6.49 -8.46
C THR A 32 -19.93 7.97 -8.60
N SER A 33 -20.73 8.72 -9.37
CA SER A 33 -20.52 10.15 -9.61
C SER A 33 -20.77 11.05 -8.38
N GLN A 34 -21.40 10.52 -7.34
CA GLN A 34 -21.68 11.25 -6.10
C GLN A 34 -20.48 11.29 -5.16
N LYS A 35 -19.48 10.44 -5.38
CA LYS A 35 -18.29 10.36 -4.53
C LYS A 35 -17.22 11.35 -4.98
N HIS A 36 -16.39 11.75 -4.03
CA HIS A 36 -15.28 12.68 -4.19
C HIS A 36 -13.99 12.11 -3.63
N LYS A 37 -12.87 12.73 -4.04
CA LYS A 37 -11.52 12.31 -3.68
C LYS A 37 -11.37 12.09 -2.16
N GLY A 38 -10.92 10.90 -1.81
CA GLY A 38 -10.66 10.46 -0.45
C GLY A 38 -11.83 9.74 0.21
N GLN A 39 -12.91 9.45 -0.52
CA GLN A 39 -14.02 8.61 -0.05
C GLN A 39 -13.85 7.13 -0.43
N ASP A 40 -13.11 6.84 -1.50
CA ASP A 40 -12.83 5.48 -1.98
C ASP A 40 -11.42 4.98 -1.60
N GLY A 41 -10.73 5.71 -0.72
CA GLY A 41 -9.54 5.20 -0.03
C GLY A 41 -8.50 6.26 0.30
N ARG A 42 -8.02 6.25 1.54
CA ARG A 42 -6.87 7.05 1.98
C ARG A 42 -5.85 6.12 2.61
N ILE A 43 -4.77 5.86 1.90
CA ILE A 43 -3.76 4.90 2.31
C ILE A 43 -2.52 5.66 2.82
N GLY A 44 -2.02 5.24 3.98
CA GLY A 44 -0.79 5.77 4.56
C GLY A 44 0.27 4.67 4.64
N VAL A 45 1.42 4.92 4.04
CA VAL A 45 2.61 4.06 4.12
C VAL A 45 3.63 4.75 5.00
N VAL A 46 4.10 4.06 6.03
CA VAL A 46 5.12 4.56 6.96
C VAL A 46 6.40 3.78 6.75
N GLY A 47 7.49 4.48 6.45
CA GLY A 47 8.80 3.88 6.26
C GLY A 47 9.70 4.71 5.35
N GLY A 48 10.82 4.13 4.96
CA GLY A 48 11.83 4.81 4.15
C GLY A 48 12.88 5.53 4.97
N CYS A 49 14.12 5.08 4.82
CA CYS A 49 15.33 5.70 5.36
C CYS A 49 16.22 6.18 4.21
N GLN A 50 17.42 6.67 4.55
CA GLN A 50 18.44 7.12 3.61
C GLN A 50 18.68 6.13 2.47
N GLU A 51 18.75 4.82 2.77
CA GLU A 51 19.04 3.76 1.82
C GLU A 51 17.78 3.12 1.22
N TYR A 52 16.72 2.93 2.01
CA TYR A 52 15.55 2.14 1.62
C TYR A 52 14.36 2.98 1.19
N THR A 53 14.53 3.77 0.14
CA THR A 53 13.48 4.64 -0.43
C THR A 53 12.48 3.92 -1.32
N GLY A 54 12.88 2.79 -1.93
CA GLY A 54 12.06 2.05 -2.89
C GLY A 54 10.86 1.32 -2.27
N ALA A 55 11.05 0.72 -1.09
CA ALA A 55 9.99 -0.03 -0.41
C ALA A 55 8.73 0.81 -0.13
N PRO A 56 8.80 1.99 0.49
CA PRO A 56 7.61 2.81 0.71
C PRO A 56 7.00 3.33 -0.60
N TYR A 57 7.82 3.60 -1.63
CA TYR A 57 7.32 3.99 -2.95
C TYR A 57 6.46 2.89 -3.57
N PHE A 58 6.97 1.65 -3.65
CA PHE A 58 6.23 0.55 -4.30
C PHE A 58 4.92 0.25 -3.58
N ALA A 59 4.92 0.26 -2.24
CA ALA A 59 3.68 0.09 -1.48
C ALA A 59 2.67 1.20 -1.78
N ALA A 60 3.11 2.46 -1.79
CA ALA A 60 2.24 3.62 -1.96
C ALA A 60 1.69 3.76 -3.38
N ILE A 61 2.52 3.51 -4.41
CA ILE A 61 2.08 3.58 -5.81
C ILE A 61 1.14 2.41 -6.14
N SER A 62 1.39 1.22 -5.58
CA SER A 62 0.51 0.06 -5.77
C SER A 62 -0.89 0.34 -5.23
N ALA A 63 -0.99 1.02 -4.08
CA ALA A 63 -2.29 1.46 -3.55
C ALA A 63 -3.05 2.37 -4.52
N LEU A 64 -2.38 3.37 -5.13
CA LEU A 64 -3.02 4.22 -6.15
C LEU A 64 -3.43 3.40 -7.38
N LYS A 65 -2.58 2.50 -7.87
CA LYS A 65 -2.88 1.67 -9.05
C LYS A 65 -4.02 0.69 -8.84
N VAL A 66 -4.23 0.22 -7.61
CA VAL A 66 -5.37 -0.63 -7.24
C VAL A 66 -6.67 0.17 -7.14
N GLY A 67 -6.60 1.50 -6.94
CA GLY A 67 -7.76 2.39 -6.96
C GLY A 67 -7.95 3.25 -5.71
N ALA A 68 -6.94 3.38 -4.84
CA ALA A 68 -7.02 4.34 -3.73
C ALA A 68 -7.01 5.79 -4.25
N ASP A 69 -7.85 6.65 -3.68
CA ASP A 69 -7.94 8.07 -4.08
C ASP A 69 -6.71 8.88 -3.66
N LEU A 70 -6.18 8.58 -2.47
CA LEU A 70 -5.06 9.29 -1.86
C LEU A 70 -4.07 8.29 -1.28
N SER A 71 -2.79 8.49 -1.59
CA SER A 71 -1.69 7.70 -1.07
C SER A 71 -0.64 8.61 -0.45
N HIS A 72 -0.45 8.44 0.85
CA HIS A 72 0.44 9.21 1.69
C HIS A 72 1.66 8.37 2.06
N VAL A 73 2.85 8.95 1.98
CA VAL A 73 4.10 8.31 2.42
C VAL A 73 4.69 9.14 3.55
N PHE A 74 4.79 8.57 4.74
CA PHE A 74 5.48 9.15 5.87
C PHE A 74 6.88 8.56 5.92
N CYS A 75 7.89 9.39 5.69
CA CYS A 75 9.28 8.96 5.59
C CYS A 75 10.24 9.89 6.34
N THR A 76 11.50 9.47 6.40
CA THR A 76 12.62 10.36 6.77
C THR A 76 12.79 11.49 5.74
N ARG A 77 13.37 12.60 6.16
CA ARG A 77 13.60 13.79 5.33
C ARG A 77 14.50 13.50 4.15
N GLU A 78 15.48 12.63 4.32
CA GLU A 78 16.45 12.23 3.30
C GLU A 78 15.82 11.35 2.21
N ALA A 79 14.83 10.52 2.57
CA ALA A 79 14.12 9.68 1.62
C ALA A 79 13.13 10.46 0.73
N ALA A 80 12.58 11.58 1.23
CA ALA A 80 11.48 12.27 0.59
C ALA A 80 11.79 12.81 -0.83
N PRO A 81 12.96 13.42 -1.13
CA PRO A 81 13.29 13.87 -2.48
C PRO A 81 13.32 12.73 -3.49
N VAL A 82 13.84 11.56 -3.08
CA VAL A 82 13.93 10.37 -3.94
C VAL A 82 12.53 9.80 -4.22
N ILE A 83 11.69 9.67 -3.20
CA ILE A 83 10.33 9.13 -3.38
C ILE A 83 9.48 10.08 -4.24
N LYS A 84 9.60 11.40 -4.02
CA LYS A 84 8.89 12.42 -4.81
C LYS A 84 9.33 12.46 -6.27
N SER A 85 10.57 12.12 -6.59
CA SER A 85 11.07 12.12 -7.98
C SER A 85 10.53 10.96 -8.79
N TYR A 86 10.08 9.86 -8.15
CA TYR A 86 9.47 8.73 -8.85
C TYR A 86 8.05 9.00 -9.35
N SER A 87 7.23 9.76 -8.61
CA SER A 87 5.88 10.13 -9.05
C SER A 87 5.34 11.38 -8.34
N PRO A 88 4.74 12.34 -9.07
CA PRO A 88 4.06 13.51 -8.48
C PRO A 88 2.67 13.16 -7.90
N GLU A 89 2.16 11.94 -8.10
CA GLU A 89 0.85 11.52 -7.58
C GLU A 89 0.87 11.24 -6.07
N LEU A 90 2.03 10.91 -5.52
CA LEU A 90 2.20 10.55 -4.12
C LEU A 90 2.32 11.77 -3.21
N ILE A 91 1.65 11.72 -2.06
CA ILE A 91 1.73 12.76 -1.03
C ILE A 91 2.79 12.37 -0.01
N VAL A 92 4.01 12.89 -0.16
CA VAL A 92 5.16 12.48 0.66
C VAL A 92 5.43 13.48 1.79
N HIS A 93 5.39 12.97 3.02
CA HIS A 93 5.52 13.67 4.30
C HIS A 93 6.86 13.33 4.99
N PRO A 94 7.87 14.23 4.94
CA PRO A 94 9.17 14.04 5.59
C PRO A 94 9.11 14.36 7.09
N VAL A 95 8.44 13.52 7.87
CA VAL A 95 8.14 13.81 9.30
C VAL A 95 8.80 12.87 10.29
N LEU A 96 9.31 11.71 9.86
CA LEU A 96 9.76 10.66 10.79
C LEU A 96 11.00 11.03 11.61
N ASP A 97 11.82 11.96 11.11
CA ASP A 97 13.03 12.42 11.82
C ASP A 97 12.72 13.52 12.85
N SER A 98 11.47 13.96 12.94
CA SER A 98 11.06 14.99 13.90
C SER A 98 11.01 14.40 15.31
N PRO A 99 11.57 15.09 16.34
CA PRO A 99 11.45 14.67 17.74
C PRO A 99 10.01 14.53 18.24
N SER A 100 9.04 15.13 17.51
CA SER A 100 7.61 15.09 17.80
C SER A 100 6.82 14.25 16.80
N ALA A 101 7.46 13.36 16.03
CA ALA A 101 6.79 12.60 14.96
C ALA A 101 5.69 11.64 15.46
N VAL A 102 5.77 11.19 16.72
CA VAL A 102 4.87 10.19 17.32
C VAL A 102 4.15 10.75 18.57
N ARG A 103 4.32 12.04 18.86
CA ARG A 103 3.72 12.69 20.05
C ARG A 103 2.36 13.30 19.75
#